data_AF-A0A2W5S6P5-F1
#
_entry.id   AF-A0A2W5S6P5-F1
#
_cell.length_a   1.000
_cell.length_b   1.000
_cell.length_c   1.000
_cell.angle_alpha   90.00
_cell.angle_beta   90.00
_cell.angle_gamma   90.00
#
_symmetry.space_group_name_H-M   'P 1'
#
loop_
_entity.id
_entity.type
_entity.pdbx_description
1 polymer ?
#
loop_
_entity_poly.entity_id
_entity_poly.type
_entity_poly.pdbx_seq_one_letter_code
_entity_poly.pdbx_strand_id
1 'polypeptide(L)'
;MSEPMIFDVLRQALWVAVVISAPVLIVALVAGVGIGLLQALTSVQEMTLTFVPKVGAMLVVFWVSMSFMTTTLVRFFQSTLVPMIAGN
;
A
#
# COMPACT_ATOMS: atom_id res chain seq x y z
N MET A 1 -1.36 27.79 11.41
CA MET A 1 -0.95 26.41 11.72
C MET A 1 0.28 26.48 12.62
N SER A 2 0.20 25.97 13.84
CA SER A 2 1.36 25.91 14.74
C SER A 2 2.28 24.74 14.34
N GLU A 3 3.58 24.86 14.57
CA GLU A 3 4.58 23.80 14.31
C GLU A 3 4.18 22.41 14.84
N PRO A 4 3.71 22.24 16.10
CA PRO A 4 3.26 20.93 16.60
C PRO A 4 2.13 20.32 15.76
N MET A 5 1.22 21.16 15.26
CA MET A 5 0.10 20.72 14.42
C MET A 5 0.60 20.14 13.09
N ILE A 6 1.65 20.72 12.49
CA ILE A 6 2.27 20.18 11.27
C ILE A 6 2.84 18.79 11.53
N PHE A 7 3.53 18.58 12.67
CA PHE A 7 4.07 17.27 13.03
C PHE A 7 2.97 16.21 13.25
N ASP A 8 1.85 16.58 13.88
CA ASP A 8 0.70 15.68 14.04
C ASP A 8 0.15 15.21 12.69
N VAL A 9 0.03 16.13 11.73
CA VAL A 9 -0.48 15.85 10.38
C VAL A 9 0.45 14.95 9.61
N LEU A 10 1.76 15.22 9.67
CA LEU A 10 2.76 14.39 9.02
C LEU A 10 2.73 12.96 9.57
N ARG A 11 2.62 12.81 10.90
CA ARG A 11 2.49 11.49 11.53
C ARG A 11 1.25 10.75 11.01
N GLN A 12 0.11 11.43 10.96
CA GLN A 12 -1.13 10.83 10.48
C GLN A 12 -1.08 10.50 8.99
N ALA A 13 -0.45 11.35 8.16
CA ALA A 13 -0.23 11.10 6.74
C ALA A 13 0.63 9.85 6.52
N LEU A 14 1.72 9.70 7.27
CA LEU A 14 2.57 8.51 7.22
C LEU A 14 1.81 7.26 7.62
N TRP A 15 0.98 7.33 8.66
CA TRP A 15 0.14 6.22 9.07
C TRP A 15 -0.85 5.81 7.98
N VAL A 16 -1.52 6.78 7.37
CA VAL A 16 -2.44 6.55 6.25
C VAL A 16 -1.72 5.92 5.06
N ALA A 17 -0.51 6.37 4.73
CA ALA A 17 0.30 5.79 3.65
C ALA A 17 0.62 4.31 3.91
N VAL A 18 0.97 3.95 5.15
CA VAL A 18 1.19 2.54 5.55
C VAL A 18 -0.09 1.72 5.41
N VAL A 19 -1.22 2.24 5.89
CA VAL A 19 -2.51 1.52 5.82
C VAL A 19 -2.96 1.29 4.38
N ILE A 20 -2.81 2.30 3.51
CA ILE A 20 -3.17 2.21 2.09
C ILE A 20 -2.27 1.22 1.34
N SER A 21 -0.97 1.18 1.67
CA SER A 21 -0.02 0.26 1.02
C SER A 21 -0.04 -1.16 1.57
N ALA A 22 -0.53 -1.38 2.80
CA ALA A 22 -0.57 -2.68 3.47
C ALA A 22 -1.14 -3.83 2.61
N PRO A 23 -2.32 -3.75 1.97
CA PRO A 23 -2.89 -4.87 1.21
C PRO A 23 -1.99 -5.30 0.04
N VAL A 24 -1.40 -4.34 -0.68
CA VAL A 24 -0.50 -4.61 -1.80
C VAL A 24 0.83 -5.20 -1.29
N LEU A 25 1.37 -4.66 -0.21
CA LEU A 25 2.63 -5.13 0.39
C LEU A 25 2.53 -6.56 0.93
N ILE A 26 1.43 -6.90 1.60
CA ILE A 26 1.18 -8.25 2.11
C ILE A 26 1.17 -9.25 0.94
N VAL A 27 0.51 -8.91 -0.16
CA VAL A 27 0.42 -9.80 -1.31
C VAL A 27 1.74 -9.89 -2.05
N ALA A 28 2.46 -8.77 -2.18
CA ALA A 28 3.81 -8.77 -2.75
C ALA A 28 4.77 -9.65 -1.94
N LEU A 29 4.65 -9.65 -0.61
CA LEU A 29 5.43 -10.49 0.29
C LEU A 29 5.06 -11.97 0.14
N VAL A 30 3.76 -12.32 0.25
CA VAL A 30 3.29 -13.71 0.16
C VAL A 30 3.61 -14.31 -1.21
N ALA A 31 3.31 -13.59 -2.30
CA ALA A 31 3.62 -14.03 -3.65
C ALA A 31 5.14 -14.11 -3.89
N GLY A 32 5.91 -13.14 -3.39
CA GLY A 32 7.36 -13.13 -3.51
C GLY A 32 8.03 -14.31 -2.79
N VAL A 33 7.61 -14.60 -1.57
CA VAL A 33 8.11 -15.73 -0.78
C VAL A 33 7.66 -17.05 -1.39
N GLY A 34 6.38 -17.19 -1.74
CA GLY A 34 5.84 -18.42 -2.32
C GLY A 34 6.50 -18.77 -3.66
N ILE A 35 6.60 -17.80 -4.58
CA ILE A 35 7.26 -18.00 -5.87
C ILE A 35 8.77 -18.21 -5.69
N GLY A 36 9.42 -17.48 -4.78
CA GLY A 36 10.85 -17.66 -4.48
C GLY A 36 11.17 -19.05 -3.92
N LEU A 37 10.29 -19.58 -3.07
CA LEU A 37 10.43 -20.95 -2.56
C LEU A 37 10.26 -21.99 -3.67
N LEU A 38 9.29 -21.81 -4.57
CA LEU A 38 9.09 -22.70 -5.72
C LEU A 38 10.31 -22.68 -6.66
N GLN A 39 10.90 -21.51 -6.93
CA GLN A 39 12.14 -21.40 -7.68
C GLN A 39 13.28 -22.17 -7.03
N ALA A 40 13.45 -22.04 -5.71
CA ALA A 40 14.50 -22.73 -4.97
C ALA A 40 14.30 -24.26 -4.97
N LEU A 41 13.06 -24.74 -4.78
CA LEU A 41 12.75 -26.16 -4.74
C LEU A 41 12.86 -26.86 -6.11
N THR A 42 12.55 -26.15 -7.20
CA THR A 42 12.54 -26.73 -8.56
C THR A 42 13.79 -26.42 -9.36
N SER A 43 14.69 -25.56 -8.86
CA SER A 43 15.87 -25.05 -9.56
C SER A 43 15.56 -24.35 -10.90
N VAL A 44 14.30 -23.98 -11.17
CA VAL A 44 13.89 -23.23 -12.37
C VAL A 44 14.00 -21.73 -12.07
N GLN A 45 15.02 -21.09 -12.64
CA GLN A 45 15.32 -19.65 -12.44
C GLN A 45 15.02 -18.81 -13.69
N GLU A 46 13.91 -19.11 -14.37
CA GLU A 46 13.49 -18.29 -15.51
C GLU A 46 12.82 -17.00 -15.04
N MET A 47 13.42 -15.85 -15.39
CA MET A 47 12.94 -14.54 -14.95
C MET A 47 11.49 -14.26 -15.37
N THR A 48 11.03 -14.76 -16.52
CA THR A 48 9.68 -14.50 -17.04
C THR A 48 8.60 -15.25 -16.26
N LEU A 49 8.82 -16.53 -15.97
CA LEU A 49 7.89 -17.41 -15.24
C LEU A 49 7.65 -16.96 -13.79
N THR A 50 8.57 -16.18 -13.25
CA THR A 50 8.55 -15.76 -11.84
C THR A 50 8.02 -14.34 -11.69
N PHE A 51 8.24 -13.50 -12.70
CA PHE A 51 7.78 -12.12 -12.71
C PHE A 51 6.29 -12.01 -13.03
N VAL A 52 5.78 -12.75 -14.02
CA VAL A 52 4.39 -12.63 -14.49
C VAL A 52 3.36 -13.01 -13.41
N PRO A 53 3.45 -14.16 -12.72
CA PRO A 53 2.48 -14.52 -11.69
C PRO A 53 2.50 -13.56 -10.50
N LYS A 54 3.69 -13.05 -10.13
CA LYS A 54 3.87 -12.09 -9.05
C LYS A 54 3.17 -10.76 -9.34
N VAL A 55 3.41 -10.21 -10.53
CA VAL A 55 2.77 -8.94 -10.95
C VAL A 55 1.26 -9.13 -11.12
N GLY A 56 0.81 -10.25 -11.68
CA GLY A 56 -0.62 -10.56 -11.79
C GLY A 56 -1.33 -10.55 -10.43
N ALA A 57 -0.75 -11.21 -9.41
CA ALA A 57 -1.29 -11.20 -8.05
C ALA A 57 -1.36 -9.79 -7.44
N MET A 58 -0.31 -8.99 -7.63
CA MET A 58 -0.27 -7.60 -7.15
C MET A 58 -1.33 -6.73 -7.84
N LEU A 59 -1.53 -6.88 -9.15
CA LEU A 59 -2.53 -6.12 -9.92
C LEU A 59 -3.97 -6.46 -9.49
N VAL A 60 -4.27 -7.74 -9.31
CA VAL A 60 -5.59 -8.20 -8.83
C VAL A 60 -5.90 -7.56 -7.48
N VAL A 61 -4.94 -7.61 -6.55
CA VAL A 61 -5.14 -7.07 -5.21
C VAL A 61 -5.19 -5.56 -5.21
N PHE A 62 -4.38 -4.90 -6.03
CA PHE A 62 -4.47 -3.46 -6.24
C PHE A 62 -5.88 -3.06 -6.70
N TRP A 63 -6.43 -3.78 -7.68
CA TRP A 63 -7.79 -3.51 -8.18
C TRP A 63 -8.84 -3.70 -7.08
N VAL A 64 -8.81 -4.82 -6.37
CA VAL A 64 -9.79 -5.12 -5.30
C VAL A 64 -9.68 -4.12 -4.15
N SER A 65 -8.46 -3.72 -3.78
CA SER A 65 -8.21 -2.75 -2.70
C SER A 65 -8.37 -1.29 -3.13
N MET A 66 -8.58 -1.01 -4.42
CA MET A 66 -8.65 0.35 -4.97
C MET A 66 -9.69 1.22 -4.26
N SER A 67 -10.91 0.70 -4.09
CA SER A 67 -11.99 1.42 -3.39
C SER A 67 -11.62 1.76 -1.95
N PHE A 68 -10.95 0.84 -1.25
CA PHE A 68 -10.49 1.03 0.13
C PHE A 68 -9.39 2.10 0.21
N MET A 69 -8.40 2.02 -0.68
CA MET A 69 -7.29 2.96 -0.76
C MET A 69 -7.80 4.39 -1.02
N THR A 70 -8.67 4.56 -2.01
CA THR A 70 -9.27 5.86 -2.34
C THR A 70 -10.11 6.40 -1.19
N THR A 71 -10.95 5.57 -0.58
CA THR A 71 -11.80 6.01 0.55
C THR A 71 -10.96 6.46 1.74
N THR A 72 -9.87 5.74 2.05
CA THR A 72 -8.98 6.09 3.16
C THR A 72 -8.26 7.41 2.90
N LEU A 73 -7.78 7.63 1.68
CA LEU A 73 -7.13 8.87 1.28
C LEU A 73 -8.11 10.04 1.31
N VAL A 74 -9.30 9.90 0.72
CA VAL A 74 -10.32 10.94 0.73
C VAL A 74 -10.74 11.29 2.16
N ARG A 75 -10.92 10.28 3.03
CA ARG A 75 -11.19 10.51 4.45
C ARG A 75 -10.10 11.34 5.11
N PHE A 76 -8.82 11.00 4.93
CA PHE A 76 -7.71 11.78 5.47
C PHE A 76 -7.75 13.25 5.02
N PHE A 77 -8.03 13.50 3.75
CA PHE A 77 -8.16 14.86 3.24
C PHE A 77 -9.36 15.60 3.85
N GLN A 78 -10.53 14.96 3.91
CA GLN A 78 -11.76 15.60 4.37
C GLN A 78 -11.86 15.74 5.90
N SER A 79 -11.34 14.79 6.67
CA SER A 79 -11.44 14.78 8.13
C SER A 79 -10.29 15.50 8.81
N THR A 80 -9.12 15.55 8.17
CA THR A 80 -7.90 16.08 8.78
C THR A 80 -7.45 17.33 8.04
N LEU A 81 -7.04 17.21 6.77
CA LEU A 81 -6.42 18.34 6.02
C LEU A 81 -7.35 19.54 5.82
N VAL A 82 -8.57 19.33 5.33
CA VAL A 82 -9.50 20.42 5.01
C VAL A 82 -9.92 21.21 6.26
N PRO A 83 -10.32 20.59 7.39
CA PRO A 83 -10.64 21.31 8.63
C PRO A 83 -9.48 22.15 9.16
N MET A 84 -8.27 21.59 9.19
CA MET A 84 -7.10 22.31 9.69
C MET A 84 -6.69 23.51 8.83
N ILE A 85 -6.94 23.45 7.51
CA ILE A 85 -6.71 24.58 6.60
C ILE A 85 -7.84 25.61 6.77
N ALA A 86 -9.07 25.16 6.97
CA ALA A 86 -10.24 26.02 7.19
C ALA A 86 -10.20 26.76 8.55
N GLY A 87 -9.28 26.40 9.44
CA GLY A 87 -9.08 27.08 10.72
C GLY A 87 -10.09 26.69 11.81
N ASN A 88 -10.77 25.55 11.64
CA ASN A 88 -11.61 24.91 12.65
C ASN A 88 -10.89 23.74 13.32
#